data_AF-A0A2T5MFP8-F1
#
_entry.id   AF-A0A2T5MFP8-F1
#
_cell.length_a   1.000
_cell.length_b   1.000
_cell.length_c   1.000
_cell.angle_alpha   90.00
_cell.angle_beta   90.00
_cell.angle_gamma   90.00
#
_symmetry.space_group_name_H-M   'P 1'
#
loop_
_entity.id
_entity.type
_entity.pdbx_description
1 polymer ?
#
loop_
_entity_poly.entity_id
_entity_poly.type
_entity_poly.pdbx_seq_one_letter_code
_entity_poly.pdbx_strand_id
1 'polypeptide(L)'
;MLKPYKRGVNVATKSILDSALNGGRASRNGDLVIVAMPNQGFVTTAQEYQIVMSWARSKQSNGLPHKDRAMMLERFETLIPRNNSGLAARGNRKVLKRMVDDMEQLGMMLEDWTIPRDLDDDGMKPRKKIVAADGTETEVDDDQQPEEKA
;
A
#
# COMPACT_ATOMS: atom_id res chain seq x y z
N MET A 1 10.81 -60.28 -6.72
CA MET A 1 11.29 -59.35 -5.66
C MET A 1 11.37 -57.95 -6.27
N LEU A 2 10.30 -57.15 -6.17
CA LEU A 2 10.28 -55.79 -6.72
C LEU A 2 10.91 -54.82 -5.72
N LYS A 3 11.93 -54.07 -6.16
CA LYS A 3 12.51 -52.96 -5.39
C LYS A 3 11.52 -51.78 -5.39
N PRO A 4 11.22 -51.16 -4.23
CA PRO A 4 10.38 -49.97 -4.21
C PRO A 4 11.12 -48.79 -4.83
N TYR A 5 10.50 -48.16 -5.83
CA TYR A 5 10.97 -46.93 -6.45
C TYR A 5 10.73 -45.78 -5.46
N LYS A 6 11.77 -45.33 -4.75
CA LYS A 6 11.72 -44.07 -3.98
C LYS A 6 11.59 -42.92 -4.96
N ARG A 7 10.36 -42.50 -5.26
CA ARG A 7 10.10 -41.25 -5.97
C ARG A 7 10.21 -40.12 -4.95
N GLY A 8 11.45 -39.78 -4.58
CA GLY A 8 11.77 -38.58 -3.82
C GLY A 8 11.54 -37.37 -4.71
N VAL A 9 10.29 -36.92 -4.80
CA VAL A 9 10.01 -35.60 -5.34
C VAL A 9 10.51 -34.63 -4.29
N ASN A 10 11.72 -34.11 -4.47
CA ASN A 10 12.12 -32.86 -3.83
C ASN A 10 11.18 -31.78 -4.38
N VAL A 11 10.01 -31.63 -3.76
CA VAL A 11 9.18 -30.46 -3.96
C VAL A 11 9.99 -29.34 -3.34
N ALA A 12 10.75 -28.60 -4.16
CA ALA A 12 11.32 -27.34 -3.74
C ALA A 12 10.17 -26.55 -3.11
N THR A 13 10.25 -26.37 -1.80
CA THR A 13 9.16 -25.80 -1.01
C THR A 13 9.01 -24.36 -1.44
N LYS A 14 8.00 -24.10 -2.28
CA LYS A 14 7.70 -22.78 -2.81
C LYS A 14 7.49 -21.80 -1.66
N SER A 15 7.93 -20.57 -1.83
CA SER A 15 7.65 -19.52 -0.85
C SER A 15 6.18 -19.08 -0.93
N ILE A 16 5.68 -18.42 0.11
CA ILE A 16 4.39 -17.73 0.06
C ILE A 16 4.36 -16.77 -1.12
N LEU A 17 5.45 -16.07 -1.40
CA LEU A 17 5.51 -15.14 -2.53
C LEU A 17 5.21 -15.84 -3.87
N ASP A 18 5.91 -16.95 -4.15
CA ASP A 18 5.77 -17.69 -5.41
C ASP A 18 4.34 -18.24 -5.58
N SER A 19 3.77 -18.73 -4.48
CA SER A 19 2.40 -19.26 -4.44
C SER A 19 1.33 -18.18 -4.54
N ALA A 20 1.49 -17.05 -3.84
CA ALA A 20 0.51 -15.98 -3.76
C ALA A 20 0.37 -15.21 -5.07
N LEU A 21 1.51 -14.86 -5.69
CA LEU A 21 1.52 -14.12 -6.95
C LEU A 21 0.97 -14.96 -8.10
N ASN A 22 1.36 -16.24 -8.19
CA ASN A 22 0.89 -17.20 -9.20
C ASN A 22 0.76 -16.61 -10.62
N GLY A 23 1.85 -16.01 -11.12
CA GLY A 23 1.88 -15.32 -12.42
C GLY A 23 1.51 -13.84 -12.39
N GLY A 24 1.25 -13.29 -11.20
CA GLY A 24 1.10 -11.86 -10.97
C GLY A 24 2.39 -11.07 -11.27
N ARG A 25 2.22 -9.77 -11.52
CA ARG A 25 3.28 -8.82 -11.84
C ARG A 25 3.19 -7.62 -10.91
N ALA A 26 4.34 -7.02 -10.64
CA ALA A 26 4.41 -5.73 -9.97
C ALA A 26 5.21 -4.75 -10.81
N SER A 27 4.75 -3.50 -10.87
CA SER A 27 5.45 -2.39 -11.51
C SER A 27 5.64 -1.26 -10.53
N ARG A 28 6.87 -0.75 -10.43
CA ARG A 28 7.18 0.40 -9.57
C ARG A 28 7.19 1.67 -10.41
N ASN A 29 6.42 2.66 -9.98
CA ASN A 29 6.35 3.99 -10.59
C ASN A 29 6.60 5.03 -9.49
N GLY A 30 7.84 5.49 -9.36
CA GLY A 30 8.24 6.37 -8.26
C GLY A 30 8.11 5.69 -6.90
N ASP A 31 7.28 6.27 -6.03
CA ASP A 31 6.99 5.77 -4.68
C ASP A 31 5.82 4.78 -4.64
N LEU A 32 5.14 4.57 -5.77
CA LEU A 32 4.02 3.64 -5.88
C LEU A 32 4.46 2.31 -6.50
N VAL A 33 3.86 1.23 -6.03
CA VAL A 33 3.94 -0.09 -6.66
C VAL A 33 2.54 -0.56 -7.00
N ILE A 34 2.31 -0.80 -8.29
CA ILE A 34 1.11 -1.44 -8.80
C ILE A 34 1.34 -2.94 -8.81
N VAL A 35 0.49 -3.68 -8.11
CA VAL A 35 0.50 -5.15 -8.12
C VAL A 35 -0.73 -5.64 -8.88
N ALA A 36 -0.51 -6.42 -9.93
CA ALA A 36 -1.53 -7.10 -10.71
C ALA A 36 -1.43 -8.60 -10.50
N MET A 37 -2.48 -9.22 -10.01
CA MET A 37 -2.61 -10.66 -9.81
C MET A 37 -3.84 -11.20 -10.56
N PRO A 38 -3.96 -12.52 -10.76
CA PRO A 38 -5.18 -13.08 -11.33
C PRO A 38 -6.41 -12.68 -10.50
N ASN A 39 -7.32 -11.94 -11.14
CA ASN A 39 -8.57 -11.39 -10.61
C ASN A 39 -8.44 -10.37 -9.47
N GLN A 40 -7.24 -9.84 -9.21
CA GLN A 40 -7.00 -8.89 -8.13
C GLN A 40 -5.92 -7.89 -8.51
N GLY A 41 -6.04 -6.64 -8.05
CA GLY A 41 -4.98 -5.65 -8.23
C GLY A 41 -5.06 -4.60 -7.14
N PHE A 42 -3.93 -4.01 -6.80
CA PHE A 42 -3.85 -2.93 -5.82
C PHE A 42 -2.60 -2.07 -6.05
N VAL A 43 -2.63 -0.85 -5.53
CA VAL A 43 -1.49 0.05 -5.40
C VAL A 43 -1.11 0.13 -3.93
N THR A 44 0.18 0.15 -3.64
CA THR A 44 0.76 0.34 -2.29
C THR A 44 2.05 1.18 -2.42
N THR A 45 2.64 1.55 -1.29
CA THR A 45 3.93 2.26 -1.27
C THR A 45 5.09 1.30 -1.61
N ALA A 46 6.16 1.82 -2.20
CA ALA A 46 7.32 1.03 -2.56
C ALA A 46 8.03 0.44 -1.33
N GLN A 47 8.09 1.19 -0.23
CA GLN A 47 8.69 0.74 1.02
C GLN A 47 7.93 -0.46 1.59
N GLU A 48 6.61 -0.35 1.72
CA GLU A 48 5.76 -1.40 2.27
C GLU A 48 5.78 -2.65 1.39
N TYR A 49 5.72 -2.47 0.07
CA TYR A 49 5.89 -3.56 -0.88
C TYR A 49 7.18 -4.35 -0.62
N GLN A 50 8.33 -3.67 -0.47
CA GLN A 50 9.59 -4.37 -0.21
C GLN A 50 9.58 -5.16 1.10
N ILE A 51 9.01 -4.60 2.16
CA ILE A 51 8.89 -5.28 3.46
C ILE A 51 8.04 -6.55 3.33
N VAL A 52 6.85 -6.45 2.73
CA VAL A 52 5.95 -7.60 2.55
C VAL A 52 6.54 -8.65 1.61
N MET A 53 7.21 -8.24 0.52
CA MET A 53 7.87 -9.18 -0.40
C MET A 53 9.02 -9.93 0.28
N SER A 54 9.84 -9.25 1.08
CA SER A 54 10.92 -9.87 1.85
C SER A 54 10.37 -10.91 2.84
N TRP A 55 9.32 -10.54 3.58
CA TRP A 55 8.60 -11.47 4.45
C TRP A 55 8.05 -12.66 3.67
N ALA A 56 7.33 -12.45 2.57
CA ALA A 56 6.67 -13.51 1.80
C ALA A 56 7.67 -14.50 1.18
N ARG A 57 8.87 -14.04 0.80
CA ARG A 57 9.97 -14.91 0.35
C ARG A 57 10.52 -15.78 1.47
N SER A 58 10.58 -15.24 2.69
CA SER A 58 11.11 -15.96 3.86
C SER A 58 10.17 -17.05 4.40
N LYS A 59 8.90 -17.06 3.98
CA LYS A 59 7.88 -17.97 4.50
C LYS A 59 7.59 -19.08 3.51
N GLN A 60 7.48 -20.30 4.02
CA GLN A 60 7.08 -21.46 3.25
C GLN A 60 5.58 -21.41 2.92
N SER A 61 5.24 -21.72 1.67
CA SER A 61 3.86 -21.83 1.20
C SER A 61 3.14 -23.00 1.85
N ASN A 62 1.84 -22.83 2.10
CA ASN A 62 0.95 -23.91 2.52
C ASN A 62 0.46 -24.78 1.34
N GLY A 63 0.96 -24.53 0.12
CA GLY A 63 0.55 -25.19 -1.12
C GLY A 63 -0.80 -24.72 -1.68
N LEU A 64 -1.44 -23.73 -1.05
CA LEU A 64 -2.75 -23.21 -1.42
C LEU A 64 -2.64 -21.72 -1.81
N PRO A 65 -2.55 -21.40 -3.12
CA PRO A 65 -2.35 -20.03 -3.61
C PRO A 65 -3.33 -19.01 -3.04
N HIS A 66 -4.61 -19.36 -2.92
CA HIS A 66 -5.63 -18.46 -2.37
C HIS A 66 -5.39 -18.12 -0.89
N LYS A 67 -4.97 -19.10 -0.08
CA LYS A 67 -4.67 -18.87 1.35
C LYS A 67 -3.37 -18.10 1.52
N ASP A 68 -2.34 -18.48 0.77
CA ASP A 68 -1.04 -17.78 0.78
C ASP A 68 -1.19 -16.32 0.36
N ARG A 69 -2.05 -16.06 -0.64
CA ARG A 69 -2.38 -14.71 -1.06
C ARG A 69 -3.15 -13.93 -0.01
N ALA A 70 -4.14 -14.53 0.66
CA ALA A 70 -4.84 -13.87 1.77
C ALA A 70 -3.86 -13.47 2.88
N MET A 71 -2.99 -14.40 3.31
CA MET A 71 -1.96 -14.13 4.32
C MET A 71 -0.99 -13.02 3.89
N MET A 72 -0.62 -12.97 2.61
CA MET A 72 0.23 -11.90 2.08
C MET A 72 -0.49 -10.55 2.07
N LEU A 73 -1.75 -10.53 1.63
CA LEU A 73 -2.57 -9.31 1.55
C LEU A 73 -2.92 -8.72 2.92
N GLU A 74 -3.00 -9.54 3.97
CA GLU A 74 -3.18 -9.09 5.35
C GLU A 74 -1.98 -8.32 5.90
N ARG A 75 -0.80 -8.44 5.29
CA ARG A 75 0.40 -7.72 5.72
C ARG A 75 0.50 -6.30 5.19
N PHE A 76 -0.31 -5.95 4.20
CA PHE A 76 -0.42 -4.58 3.73
C PHE A 76 -1.37 -3.80 4.63
N GLU A 77 -0.80 -2.82 5.33
CA GLU A 77 -1.46 -1.77 6.08
C GLU A 77 -2.01 -0.69 5.14
N THR A 78 -1.25 -0.31 4.10
CA THR A 78 -1.67 0.72 3.14
C THR A 78 -1.81 0.17 1.73
N LEU A 79 -3.05 0.17 1.21
CA LEU A 79 -3.33 -0.22 -0.17
C LEU A 79 -4.60 0.43 -0.72
N ILE A 80 -4.57 0.76 -2.01
CA ILE A 80 -5.72 1.19 -2.81
C ILE A 80 -6.02 0.07 -3.81
N PRO A 81 -7.15 -0.63 -3.70
CA PRO A 81 -7.45 -1.76 -4.55
C PRO A 81 -8.04 -1.32 -5.88
N ARG A 82 -7.83 -2.14 -6.92
CA ARG A 82 -8.53 -1.99 -8.20
C ARG A 82 -10.00 -2.32 -8.01
N ASN A 83 -10.87 -1.68 -8.79
CA ASN A 83 -12.29 -2.02 -8.82
C ASN A 83 -12.49 -3.51 -9.13
N ASN A 84 -13.51 -4.09 -8.49
CA ASN A 84 -13.86 -5.51 -8.61
C ASN A 84 -12.78 -6.51 -8.16
N SER A 85 -11.74 -6.07 -7.43
CA SER A 85 -10.70 -6.96 -6.89
C SER A 85 -11.11 -7.73 -5.63
N GLY A 86 -12.27 -7.41 -5.03
CA GLY A 86 -12.74 -8.00 -3.78
C GLY A 86 -11.92 -7.57 -2.54
N LEU A 87 -11.10 -6.53 -2.67
CA LEU A 87 -10.31 -5.95 -1.59
C LEU A 87 -10.90 -4.60 -1.16
N ALA A 88 -10.74 -4.28 0.11
CA ALA A 88 -11.07 -2.96 0.65
C ALA A 88 -9.81 -2.09 0.72
N ALA A 89 -9.96 -0.79 0.52
CA ALA A 89 -8.89 0.17 0.75
C ALA A 89 -8.52 0.23 2.23
N ARG A 90 -7.21 0.37 2.52
CA ARG A 90 -6.66 0.38 3.88
C ARG A 90 -5.53 1.39 3.97
N GLY A 91 -5.34 1.96 5.15
CA GLY A 91 -4.20 2.84 5.46
C GLY A 91 -4.60 4.17 6.07
N ASN A 92 -3.59 4.98 6.39
CA ASN A 92 -3.79 6.32 6.93
C ASN A 92 -4.30 7.27 5.83
N ARG A 93 -5.30 8.10 6.13
CA ARG A 93 -5.91 9.04 5.17
C ARG A 93 -4.90 9.97 4.48
N LYS A 94 -3.93 10.51 5.22
CA LYS A 94 -2.90 11.41 4.65
C LYS A 94 -2.01 10.69 3.65
N VAL A 95 -1.66 9.44 3.94
CA VAL A 95 -0.85 8.60 3.04
C VAL A 95 -1.67 8.23 1.81
N LEU A 96 -2.93 7.84 2.00
CA LEU A 96 -3.84 7.50 0.90
C LEU A 96 -4.09 8.69 -0.02
N LYS A 97 -4.26 9.90 0.53
CA LYS A 97 -4.37 11.13 -0.25
C LYS A 97 -3.13 11.36 -1.11
N ARG A 98 -1.93 11.32 -0.49
CA ARG A 98 -0.67 11.44 -1.24
C ARG A 98 -0.53 10.38 -2.33
N MET A 99 -0.94 9.14 -2.06
CA MET A 99 -0.93 8.08 -3.07
C MET A 99 -1.88 8.39 -4.23
N VAL A 100 -3.07 8.93 -3.97
CA VAL A 100 -4.01 9.33 -5.02
C VAL A 100 -3.43 10.48 -5.85
N ASP A 101 -2.83 11.49 -5.22
CA ASP A 101 -2.15 12.59 -5.91
C ASP A 101 -1.01 12.06 -6.82
N ASP A 102 -0.21 11.12 -6.30
CA ASP A 102 0.86 10.46 -7.07
C ASP A 102 0.29 9.61 -8.23
N MET A 103 -0.85 8.94 -8.03
CA MET A 103 -1.55 8.19 -9.09
C MET A 103 -2.04 9.11 -10.21
N GLU A 104 -2.60 10.27 -9.85
CA GLU A 104 -3.05 11.29 -10.81
C GLU A 104 -1.88 11.86 -11.61
N GLN A 105 -0.77 12.20 -10.94
CA GLN A 105 0.46 12.68 -11.59
C GLN A 105 1.06 11.66 -12.57
N LEU A 106 0.92 10.36 -12.27
CA LEU A 106 1.34 9.28 -13.16
C LEU A 106 0.36 9.02 -14.33
N GLY A 107 -0.73 9.79 -14.43
CA GLY A 107 -1.73 9.64 -15.48
C GLY A 107 -2.58 8.38 -15.34
N MET A 108 -2.73 7.85 -14.12
CA MET A 108 -3.61 6.72 -13.88
C MET A 108 -5.08 7.14 -13.95
N MET A 109 -5.91 6.29 -14.55
CA MET A 109 -7.36 6.48 -14.52
C MET A 109 -7.89 6.14 -13.12
N LEU A 110 -8.14 7.16 -12.30
CA LEU A 110 -8.61 6.99 -10.91
C LEU A 110 -9.95 6.25 -10.81
N GLU A 111 -10.78 6.32 -11.86
CA GLU A 111 -12.04 5.59 -11.96
C GLU A 111 -11.90 4.06 -11.95
N ASP A 112 -10.71 3.53 -12.26
CA ASP A 112 -10.41 2.10 -12.21
C ASP A 112 -10.12 1.60 -10.78
N TRP A 113 -10.03 2.50 -9.81
CA TRP A 113 -9.57 2.24 -8.45
C TRP A 113 -10.63 2.58 -7.41
N THR A 114 -10.65 1.79 -6.33
CA THR A 114 -11.58 2.01 -5.22
C THR A 114 -10.96 2.98 -4.22
N ILE A 115 -11.16 4.27 -4.47
CA ILE A 115 -10.66 5.36 -3.65
C ILE A 115 -11.62 5.61 -2.47
N PRO A 116 -11.13 5.65 -1.21
CA PRO A 116 -11.95 6.03 -0.07
C PRO A 116 -12.58 7.41 -0.26
N ARG A 117 -13.81 7.58 0.24
CA ARG A 117 -14.46 8.90 0.28
C ARG A 117 -13.77 9.79 1.33
N ASP A 118 -13.89 11.10 1.15
CA ASP A 118 -13.49 12.11 2.14
C ASP A 118 -11.98 12.12 2.47
N LEU A 119 -11.12 11.86 1.48
CA LEU A 119 -9.67 11.98 1.65
C LEU A 119 -9.20 13.42 1.88
N ASP A 120 -9.99 14.41 1.45
CA ASP A 120 -9.71 15.83 1.64
C ASP A 120 -10.20 16.39 2.98
N ASP A 121 -11.03 15.64 3.71
CA ASP A 121 -11.52 16.08 5.02
C ASP A 121 -10.47 15.77 6.09
N ASP A 122 -9.45 16.63 6.14
CA ASP A 122 -8.38 16.59 7.13
C ASP A 122 -8.90 16.91 8.55
N GLY A 123 -10.18 17.30 8.73
CA GLY A 123 -10.72 17.81 10.00
C GLY A 123 -10.06 19.10 10.51
N MET A 124 -8.94 19.48 9.88
CA MET A 124 -8.23 20.72 10.07
C MET A 124 -8.86 21.74 9.11
N LYS A 125 -9.57 22.71 9.68
CA LYS A 125 -9.98 23.91 8.93
C LYS A 125 -8.77 24.42 8.14
N PRO A 126 -8.94 24.78 6.85
CA PRO A 126 -7.82 25.28 6.07
C PRO A 126 -7.18 26.43 6.85
N ARG A 127 -5.89 26.32 7.18
CA ARG A 127 -5.12 27.48 7.60
C ARG A 127 -5.20 28.44 6.42
N LYS A 128 -6.01 29.48 6.60
CA LYS A 128 -6.23 30.52 5.62
C LYS A 128 -4.85 31.08 5.30
N LYS A 129 -4.27 30.72 4.15
CA LYS A 129 -3.13 31.44 3.61
C LYS A 129 -3.66 32.83 3.30
N ILE A 130 -3.49 33.76 4.25
CA ILE A 130 -3.62 35.17 3.96
C ILE A 130 -2.41 35.47 3.09
N VAL A 131 -2.60 35.43 1.78
CA VAL A 131 -1.66 36.08 0.86
C VAL A 131 -1.85 37.57 1.12
N ALA A 132 -1.10 38.09 2.09
CA ALA A 132 -0.90 39.52 2.23
C ALA A 132 -0.21 39.97 0.95
N ALA A 133 -0.83 40.91 0.24
CA ALA A 133 -0.23 41.60 -0.88
C ALA A 133 0.83 42.59 -0.38
N ASP A 134 1.83 42.09 0.33
CA ASP A 134 3.12 42.73 0.55
C ASP A 134 4.08 41.68 1.12
N GLY A 135 5.14 41.38 0.39
CA GLY A 135 5.98 40.18 0.57
C GLY A 135 6.88 40.22 1.80
N THR A 136 6.31 40.10 2.99
CA THR A 136 7.08 39.84 4.22
C THR A 136 6.55 38.59 4.91
N GLU A 137 7.35 37.52 4.92
CA GLU A 137 7.10 36.34 5.74
C GLU A 137 7.36 36.69 7.20
N THR A 138 6.31 36.76 8.01
CA THR A 138 6.43 36.68 9.47
C THR A 138 5.89 35.34 9.92
N GLU A 139 6.81 34.48 10.36
CA GLU A 139 6.53 33.32 11.20
C GLU A 139 5.94 33.86 12.52
N VAL A 140 4.68 33.53 12.81
CA VAL A 140 4.06 33.82 14.09
C VAL A 140 4.00 32.52 14.86
N ASP A 141 4.98 32.30 15.74
CA ASP A 141 4.98 31.27 16.78
C ASP A 141 3.91 31.63 17.82
N ASP A 142 2.85 30.82 17.88
CA ASP A 142 1.72 30.99 18.80
C ASP A 142 1.98 30.20 20.10
N ASP A 143 3.08 30.55 20.79
CA ASP A 143 3.46 29.95 22.08
C ASP A 143 3.86 31.02 23.12
N GLN A 144 3.01 32.04 23.28
CA GLN A 144 3.07 32.94 24.44
C GLN A 144 1.97 32.61 25.44
N GLN A 145 2.27 31.68 26.34
CA GLN A 145 1.61 31.64 27.65
C GLN A 145 1.97 32.91 28.44
N PRO A 146 1.00 33.70 28.94
CA PRO A 146 1.32 34.73 29.92
C PRO A 146 1.54 34.07 31.30
N GLU A 147 2.78 34.07 31.77
CA GLU A 147 3.08 33.82 33.18
C GLU A 147 2.52 34.97 34.02
N GLU A 148 1.44 34.69 34.74
CA GLU A 148 0.85 35.54 35.75
C GLU A 148 1.77 35.58 36.99
N LYS A 149 2.31 36.76 37.29
CA LYS A 149 2.99 37.04 38.55
C LYS A 149 1.98 37.23 39.67
N ALA A 150 2.12 36.48 40.76
CA ALA A 150 1.80 36.90 42.12
C ALA A 150 2.78 36.28 43.11
#